data_AF-A0A8D8T843-F1
#
_entry.id   AF-A0A8D8T843-F1
#
_cell.length_a   1.000
_cell.length_b   1.000
_cell.length_c   1.000
_cell.angle_alpha   90.00
_cell.angle_beta   90.00
_cell.angle_gamma   90.00
#
_symmetry.space_group_name_H-M   'P 1'
#
loop_
_entity.id
_entity.type
_entity.pdbx_description
1 polymer ?
#
loop_
_entity_poly.entity_id
_entity_poly.type
_entity_poly.pdbx_seq_one_letter_code
_entity_poly.pdbx_strand_id
1 'polypeptide(L)'
;MARTYGIEAANRVIIREVKNVFAVYGIEVDPRHLSLVADYMTHNGSYVAMNRNGIRLNPSFIQKMTFEMPLEKIRQASIQGRDDSMRSPSARVMMGQECKQGTGLFQLRHAEVKKKKKQVGGK
;
A
#
# COMPACT_ATOMS: atom_id res chain seq x y z
N MET A 1 15.53 -20.52 9.24
CA MET A 1 16.01 -19.12 9.28
C MET A 1 15.22 -18.27 10.26
N ALA A 2 13.98 -17.85 9.96
CA ALA A 2 13.20 -16.97 10.87
C ALA A 2 13.07 -17.51 12.31
N ARG A 3 12.76 -18.80 12.47
CA ARG A 3 12.59 -19.45 13.79
C ARG A 3 13.89 -19.55 14.61
N THR A 4 15.04 -19.60 13.94
CA THR A 4 16.33 -19.89 14.59
C THR A 4 17.18 -18.63 14.79
N TYR A 5 17.20 -17.74 13.78
CA TYR A 5 18.07 -16.57 13.72
C TYR A 5 17.30 -15.23 13.73
N GLY A 6 15.97 -15.28 13.82
CA GLY A 6 15.12 -14.09 13.84
C GLY A 6 14.67 -13.61 12.45
N ILE A 7 13.78 -12.62 12.46
CA ILE A 7 13.09 -12.14 11.26
C ILE A 7 14.02 -11.36 10.31
N GLU A 8 14.97 -10.58 10.84
CA GLU A 8 15.97 -9.84 10.06
C GLU A 8 16.94 -10.78 9.31
N ALA A 9 17.27 -11.93 9.92
CA ALA A 9 18.04 -12.95 9.22
C ALA A 9 17.24 -13.56 8.06
N ALA A 10 15.92 -13.75 8.22
CA ALA A 10 15.06 -14.22 7.15
C ALA A 10 14.95 -13.19 6.01
N ASN A 11 14.83 -11.89 6.33
CA ASN A 11 14.84 -10.80 5.35
C ASN A 11 16.10 -10.83 4.46
N ARG A 12 17.28 -10.90 5.08
CA ARG A 12 18.56 -10.97 4.36
C ARG A 12 18.67 -12.21 3.45
N VAL A 13 18.13 -13.34 3.91
CA VAL A 13 18.11 -14.58 3.12
C VAL A 13 17.21 -14.40 1.90
N ILE A 14 16.01 -13.81 2.01
CA ILE A 14 15.13 -13.55 0.86
C ILE A 14 15.85 -12.73 -0.20
N ILE A 15 16.51 -11.63 0.19
CA ILE A 15 17.25 -10.77 -0.75
C ILE A 15 18.35 -11.58 -1.47
N ARG A 16 19.11 -12.38 -0.72
CA ARG A 16 20.22 -13.17 -1.27
C ARG A 16 19.73 -14.24 -2.24
N GLU A 17 18.70 -15.00 -1.88
CA GLU A 17 18.20 -16.09 -2.74
C GLU A 17 17.59 -15.55 -4.04
N VAL A 18 16.82 -14.46 -3.97
CA VAL A 18 16.26 -13.82 -5.19
C VAL A 18 17.39 -13.28 -6.08
N LYS A 19 18.40 -12.65 -5.49
CA LYS A 19 19.58 -12.19 -6.24
C LYS A 19 20.32 -13.35 -6.92
N ASN A 20 20.50 -14.47 -6.23
CA ASN A 20 21.18 -15.65 -6.77
C ASN A 20 20.42 -16.22 -7.97
N VAL A 21 19.08 -16.29 -7.91
CA VAL A 21 18.25 -16.74 -9.04
C VAL A 21 18.46 -15.84 -10.26
N PHE A 22 18.38 -14.51 -10.09
CA PHE A 22 18.59 -13.58 -11.20
C PHE A 22 20.01 -13.59 -11.76
N ALA A 23 21.02 -13.77 -10.91
CA ALA A 23 22.42 -13.82 -11.32
C ALA A 23 22.72 -14.96 -12.32
N VAL A 24 22.06 -16.12 -12.17
CA VAL A 24 22.21 -17.27 -13.10
C VAL A 24 21.76 -16.92 -14.52
N TYR A 25 20.83 -15.99 -14.67
CA TYR A 25 20.33 -15.52 -15.97
C TYR A 25 21.01 -14.23 -16.45
N GLY A 26 22.01 -13.72 -15.74
CA GLY A 26 22.65 -12.44 -16.05
C GLY A 26 21.74 -11.22 -15.86
N ILE A 27 20.68 -11.34 -15.05
CA ILE A 27 19.75 -10.25 -14.78
C ILE A 27 20.28 -9.44 -13.59
N GLU A 28 20.61 -8.18 -13.85
CA GLU A 28 21.00 -7.24 -12.80
C GLU A 28 19.78 -6.46 -12.28
N VAL A 29 19.59 -6.46 -10.97
CA VAL A 29 18.51 -5.74 -10.28
C VAL A 29 19.12 -4.87 -9.19
N ASP A 30 18.72 -3.60 -9.12
CA ASP A 30 19.14 -2.71 -8.03
C ASP A 30 18.72 -3.34 -6.68
N PRO A 31 19.66 -3.52 -5.73
CA PRO A 31 19.38 -4.13 -4.44
C PRO A 31 18.22 -3.48 -3.67
N ARG A 32 17.96 -2.18 -3.87
CA ARG A 32 16.87 -1.45 -3.22
C ARG A 32 15.49 -2.02 -3.57
N HIS A 33 15.30 -2.53 -4.79
CA HIS A 33 14.05 -3.19 -5.17
C HIS A 33 13.87 -4.52 -4.44
N LEU A 34 14.95 -5.30 -4.32
CA LEU A 34 14.94 -6.56 -3.59
C LEU A 34 14.72 -6.34 -2.09
N SER A 35 15.35 -5.32 -1.51
CA SER A 35 15.15 -4.91 -0.12
C SER A 35 13.69 -4.53 0.14
N LEU A 36 13.08 -3.69 -0.71
CA LEU A 36 11.69 -3.29 -0.53
C LEU A 36 10.72 -4.48 -0.53
N VAL A 37 10.94 -5.44 -1.43
CA VAL A 37 10.16 -6.69 -1.50
C VAL A 37 10.35 -7.52 -0.23
N ALA A 38 11.59 -7.72 0.20
CA ALA A 38 11.90 -8.49 1.41
C ALA A 38 11.31 -7.84 2.67
N ASP A 39 11.44 -6.51 2.81
CA ASP A 39 10.88 -5.74 3.92
C ASP A 39 9.36 -5.86 3.97
N TYR A 40 8.69 -5.77 2.81
CA TYR A 40 7.25 -6.00 2.74
C TYR A 40 6.86 -7.42 3.19
N MET A 41 7.67 -8.43 2.87
CA MET A 41 7.41 -9.81 3.30
C MET A 41 7.69 -10.04 4.80
N THR A 42 8.44 -9.16 5.47
CA THR A 42 8.87 -9.36 6.87
C THR A 42 8.40 -8.29 7.87
N HIS A 43 7.77 -7.21 7.42
CA HIS A 43 7.39 -6.06 8.27
C HIS A 43 6.50 -6.40 9.47
N ASN A 44 5.70 -7.47 9.39
CA ASN A 44 4.80 -7.90 10.48
C ASN A 44 5.51 -8.77 11.54
N GLY A 45 6.84 -8.77 11.60
CA GLY A 45 7.62 -9.58 12.53
C GLY A 45 7.62 -11.08 12.23
N SER A 46 6.97 -11.47 11.13
CA SER A 46 6.90 -12.85 10.62
C SER A 46 6.92 -12.83 9.10
N TYR A 47 7.29 -13.96 8.50
CA TYR A 47 7.27 -14.10 7.05
C TYR A 47 5.84 -14.17 6.53
N VAL A 48 5.51 -13.28 5.59
CA VAL A 48 4.23 -13.23 4.90
C VAL A 48 4.45 -13.42 3.40
N ALA A 49 3.86 -14.47 2.84
CA ALA A 49 3.93 -14.75 1.42
C ALA A 49 3.07 -13.76 0.61
N MET A 50 3.55 -13.35 -0.58
CA MET A 50 2.81 -12.49 -1.51
C MET A 50 1.76 -13.29 -2.31
N ASN A 51 0.76 -13.84 -1.63
CA ASN A 51 -0.33 -14.59 -2.24
C ASN A 51 -1.66 -14.30 -1.54
N ARG A 52 -2.72 -15.04 -1.90
CA ARG A 52 -4.06 -14.89 -1.32
C ARG A 52 -4.09 -14.98 0.21
N ASN A 53 -3.15 -15.68 0.84
CA ASN A 53 -3.08 -15.78 2.30
C ASN A 53 -2.44 -14.54 2.91
N GLY A 54 -1.41 -13.97 2.26
CA GLY A 54 -0.78 -12.73 2.71
C GLY A 54 -1.70 -11.51 2.62
N ILE A 55 -2.41 -11.35 1.50
CA ILE A 55 -3.31 -10.20 1.31
C ILE A 55 -4.50 -10.18 2.27
N ARG A 56 -4.83 -11.31 2.94
CA ARG A 56 -5.87 -11.36 3.98
C ARG A 56 -5.57 -10.46 5.17
N LEU A 57 -4.29 -10.20 5.44
CA LEU A 57 -3.84 -9.31 6.50
C LEU A 57 -4.14 -7.84 6.19
N ASN A 58 -4.44 -7.51 4.92
CA ASN A 58 -4.76 -6.15 4.54
C ASN A 58 -6.15 -5.75 5.08
N PRO A 59 -6.30 -4.55 5.69
CA PRO A 59 -7.57 -4.08 6.21
C PRO A 59 -8.64 -3.88 5.12
N SER A 60 -8.26 -3.37 3.95
CA SER A 60 -9.21 -3.00 2.87
C SER A 60 -9.86 -4.25 2.26
N PHE A 61 -11.17 -4.38 2.45
CA PHE A 61 -11.95 -5.49 1.91
C PHE A 61 -12.18 -5.35 0.41
N ILE A 62 -12.27 -4.12 -0.10
CA ILE A 62 -12.32 -3.84 -1.54
C ILE A 62 -10.99 -4.24 -2.19
N GLN A 63 -9.84 -3.91 -1.58
CA GLN A 63 -8.54 -4.39 -2.07
C GLN A 63 -8.47 -5.93 -2.12
N LYS A 64 -8.97 -6.60 -1.08
CA LYS A 64 -9.04 -8.08 -1.05
C LYS A 64 -9.94 -8.63 -2.17
N MET A 65 -11.07 -7.98 -2.48
CA MET A 65 -11.95 -8.37 -3.59
C MET A 65 -11.28 -8.22 -4.95
N THR A 66 -10.58 -7.11 -5.19
CA THR A 66 -9.90 -6.85 -6.47
C THR A 66 -8.79 -7.86 -6.76
N PHE A 67 -8.29 -8.54 -5.72
CA PHE A 67 -7.35 -9.64 -5.87
C PHE A 67 -8.08 -10.93 -6.25
N GLU A 68 -8.90 -11.49 -5.33
CA GLU A 68 -9.61 -12.76 -5.57
C GLU A 68 -10.85 -12.93 -4.67
N MET A 69 -11.76 -13.81 -5.09
CA MET A 69 -12.97 -14.24 -4.36
C MET A 69 -13.91 -13.08 -3.93
N PRO A 70 -14.33 -12.20 -4.86
CA PRO A 70 -15.04 -10.97 -4.51
C PRO A 70 -16.33 -11.21 -3.70
N LEU A 71 -17.13 -12.21 -4.09
CA LEU A 71 -18.38 -12.56 -3.42
C LEU A 71 -18.18 -12.97 -1.95
N GLU A 72 -17.16 -13.77 -1.67
CA GLU A 72 -16.87 -14.22 -0.31
C GLU A 72 -16.34 -13.05 0.55
N LYS A 73 -15.49 -12.18 -0.01
CA LYS A 73 -14.97 -11.03 0.72
C LYS A 73 -16.05 -10.00 1.03
N ILE A 74 -16.95 -9.71 0.09
CA ILE A 74 -18.06 -8.78 0.33
C ILE A 74 -19.06 -9.35 1.32
N ARG A 75 -19.43 -10.63 1.18
CA ARG A 75 -20.33 -11.30 2.14
C ARG A 75 -19.76 -11.26 3.56
N GLN A 76 -18.48 -11.58 3.72
CA GLN A 76 -17.82 -11.53 5.02
C GLN A 76 -17.79 -10.11 5.59
N ALA A 77 -17.50 -9.11 4.76
CA ALA A 77 -17.50 -7.71 5.18
C ALA A 77 -18.90 -7.24 5.59
N SER A 78 -19.95 -7.61 4.85
CA SER A 78 -21.34 -7.29 5.18
C SER A 78 -21.80 -7.92 6.48
N ILE A 79 -21.49 -9.20 6.71
CA ILE A 79 -21.83 -9.89 7.97
C ILE A 79 -21.12 -9.23 9.17
N GLN A 80 -19.89 -8.75 8.97
CA GLN A 80 -19.10 -8.12 10.02
C GLN A 80 -19.35 -6.60 10.16
N GLY A 81 -20.17 -6.01 9.28
CA GLY A 81 -20.41 -4.56 9.25
C GLY A 81 -19.15 -3.73 9.01
N ARG A 82 -18.20 -4.23 8.21
CA ARG A 82 -16.92 -3.51 7.95
C ARG A 82 -17.08 -2.41 6.91
N ASP A 83 -16.39 -1.30 7.15
CA ASP A 83 -16.17 -0.21 6.21
C ASP A 83 -14.80 -0.31 5.52
N ASP A 84 -14.65 0.34 4.35
CA ASP A 84 -13.36 0.43 3.65
C ASP A 84 -12.83 1.85 3.73
N SER A 85 -11.59 2.00 4.17
CA SER A 85 -10.91 3.29 4.22
C SER A 85 -10.55 3.85 2.83
N MET A 86 -10.67 3.05 1.75
CA MET A 86 -10.33 3.41 0.37
C MET A 86 -8.95 4.09 0.30
N ARG A 87 -7.96 3.58 1.03
CA ARG A 87 -6.59 4.12 0.99
C ARG A 87 -5.76 3.49 -0.11
N SER A 88 -6.05 2.24 -0.46
CA SER A 88 -5.32 1.52 -1.49
C SER A 88 -5.68 2.05 -2.89
N PRO A 89 -4.73 2.06 -3.84
CA PRO A 89 -5.00 2.44 -5.22
C PRO A 89 -6.10 1.57 -5.85
N SER A 90 -6.07 0.25 -5.62
CA SER A 90 -7.04 -0.66 -6.23
C SER A 90 -8.47 -0.39 -5.74
N ALA A 91 -8.66 -0.13 -4.45
CA ALA A 91 -9.98 0.22 -3.92
C ALA A 91 -10.50 1.55 -4.47
N ARG A 92 -9.61 2.56 -4.59
CA ARG A 92 -9.98 3.87 -5.14
C ARG A 92 -10.37 3.79 -6.61
N VAL A 93 -9.58 3.11 -7.42
CA VAL A 93 -9.86 2.91 -8.86
C VAL A 93 -11.18 2.18 -9.05
N MET A 94 -11.43 1.11 -8.28
CA MET A 94 -12.70 0.37 -8.33
C MET A 94 -13.91 1.26 -8.00
N MET A 95 -13.76 2.24 -7.11
CA MET A 95 -14.81 3.19 -6.73
C MET A 95 -14.82 4.47 -7.59
N GLY A 96 -13.99 4.57 -8.63
CA GLY A 96 -13.90 5.76 -9.48
C GLY A 96 -13.32 7.00 -8.79
N GLN A 97 -12.52 6.81 -7.72
CA GLN A 97 -11.87 7.89 -6.99
C GLN A 97 -10.40 8.07 -7.40
N GLU A 98 -9.89 9.30 -7.29
CA GLU A 98 -8.48 9.62 -7.49
C GLU A 98 -7.56 8.85 -6.51
N CYS A 99 -6.45 8.30 -7.00
CA CYS A 99 -5.44 7.67 -6.15
C CYS A 99 -4.66 8.71 -5.34
N LYS A 100 -4.49 8.51 -4.02
CA LYS A 100 -3.71 9.41 -3.14
C LYS A 100 -2.21 9.12 -3.19
N GLN A 101 -1.69 8.97 -4.40
CA GLN A 101 -0.29 8.69 -4.70
C GLN A 101 0.12 9.50 -5.94
N GLY A 102 1.42 9.77 -6.10
CA GLY A 102 1.91 10.62 -7.18
C GLY A 102 1.28 12.03 -7.12
N THR A 103 0.66 12.46 -8.22
CA THR A 103 0.03 13.78 -8.34
C THR A 103 -1.18 13.95 -7.42
N GLY A 104 -1.90 12.88 -7.09
CA GLY A 104 -3.07 12.93 -6.20
C GLY A 104 -2.72 13.00 -4.70
N LEU A 105 -1.43 13.09 -4.35
CA LEU A 105 -0.97 13.15 -2.95
C LEU A 105 -1.32 14.48 -2.26
N PHE A 106 -1.42 15.57 -3.04
CA PHE A 106 -1.71 16.90 -2.53
C PHE A 106 -2.88 17.54 -3.27
N GLN A 107 -3.44 18.59 -2.68
CA GLN A 107 -4.50 19.39 -3.29
C GLN A 107 -4.03 20.83 -3.40
N LEU A 108 -4.38 21.46 -4.52
CA LEU A 108 -4.13 22.88 -4.72
C LEU A 108 -5.19 23.70 -3.96
N ARG A 109 -4.74 24.72 -3.23
CA ARG A 109 -5.63 25.71 -2.63
C ARG A 109 -5.40 27.05 -3.32
N HIS A 110 -6.46 27.63 -3.86
CA HIS A 110 -6.41 28.98 -4.39
C HIS A 110 -6.76 29.97 -3.25
N ALA A 111 -5.82 30.86 -2.92
CA ALA A 111 -6.06 31.86 -1.88
C ALA A 111 -6.78 33.07 -2.49
N GLU A 112 -8.07 33.22 -2.17
CA GLU A 112 -8.81 34.44 -2.52
C GLU A 112 -8.36 35.60 -1.63
N VAL A 113 -7.67 36.58 -2.22
CA VAL A 113 -7.34 37.83 -1.53
C VAL A 113 -8.59 38.70 -1.46
N LYS A 114 -9.31 38.66 -0.34
CA LYS A 114 -10.40 39.62 -0.08
C LYS A 114 -9.80 41.02 0.07
N LYS A 115 -10.01 41.89 -0.92
CA LYS A 115 -9.69 43.32 -0.81
C LYS A 115 -10.51 43.92 0.34
N LYS A 116 -9.85 44.41 1.40
CA LYS A 116 -10.51 45.19 2.46
C LYS A 116 -11.18 46.40 1.81
N LYS A 117 -12.51 46.54 1.94
CA LYS A 117 -13.19 47.81 1.63
C LYS A 117 -12.57 48.86 2.54
N LYS A 118 -11.93 49.89 1.97
CA LYS A 118 -11.56 51.10 2.71
C LYS A 118 -12.87 51.65 3.29
N GLN A 119 -13.04 51.60 4.61
CA GLN A 119 -14.00 52.48 5.27
C GLN A 119 -13.55 53.90 4.95
N VAL A 120 -14.30 54.57 4.10
CA VAL A 120 -14.16 56.02 3.92
C VAL A 120 -14.64 56.62 5.23
N GLY A 121 -13.67 57.05 6.05
CA GLY A 121 -13.92 57.79 7.28
C GLY A 121 -14.69 59.07 6.95
N GLY A 122 -15.66 59.35 7.81
CA GLY A 122 -16.70 60.36 7.58
C GLY A 122 -16.20 61.79 7.46
N LYS A 123 -17.08 62.60 6.87
CA LYS A 123 -17.65 63.81 7.47
C LYS A 123 -19.13 63.83 7.13
#